data_AF-A0A4Y8UVJ6-F1
#
_entry.id   AF-A0A4Y8UVJ6-F1
#
_cell.length_a   1.000
_cell.length_b   1.000
_cell.length_c   1.000
_cell.angle_alpha   90.00
_cell.angle_beta   90.00
_cell.angle_gamma   90.00
#
_symmetry.space_group_name_H-M   'P 1'
#
loop_
_entity.id
_entity.type
_entity.pdbx_description
1 polymer ?
#
loop_
_entity_poly.entity_id
_entity_poly.type
_entity_poly.pdbx_seq_one_letter_code
_entity_poly.pdbx_strand_id
1 'polypeptide(L)' 'MRKEKKDGIEKEHYEKVLEVFGGNVTSTAKSMGISRSTMYRKMKNHGIKHIRKLK' A
#
# COMPACT_ATOMS: atom_id res chain seq x y z
N MET A 1 -9.29 -24.25 3.80
CA MET A 1 -9.19 -23.69 2.43
C MET A 1 -8.17 -22.56 2.45
N ARG A 2 -7.17 -22.63 1.56
CA ARG A 2 -5.85 -21.97 1.59
C ARG A 2 -5.90 -20.44 1.66
N LYS A 3 -5.30 -19.84 2.70
CA LYS A 3 -5.18 -18.38 2.91
C LYS A 3 -3.82 -17.80 2.49
N GLU A 4 -2.92 -18.58 1.89
CA GLU A 4 -1.50 -18.21 1.80
C GLU A 4 -1.07 -17.50 0.50
N LYS A 5 -1.88 -17.50 -0.57
CA LYS A 5 -1.48 -16.91 -1.87
C LYS A 5 -1.90 -15.45 -2.10
N LYS A 6 -2.77 -14.88 -1.25
CA LYS A 6 -3.29 -13.52 -1.48
C LYS A 6 -2.35 -12.42 -0.94
N ASP A 7 -1.67 -12.67 0.17
CA ASP A 7 -0.96 -11.61 0.90
C ASP A 7 0.30 -11.11 0.19
N GLY A 8 1.01 -11.98 -0.54
CA GLY A 8 2.21 -11.59 -1.30
C GLY A 8 1.91 -10.69 -2.49
N ILE A 9 0.88 -11.05 -3.28
CA ILE A 9 0.42 -10.25 -4.43
C ILE A 9 -0.15 -8.91 -3.94
N GLU A 10 -0.88 -8.90 -2.82
CA GLU A 10 -1.44 -7.68 -2.25
C GLU A 10 -0.32 -6.71 -1.84
N LYS A 11 0.72 -7.19 -1.15
CA LYS A 11 1.84 -6.35 -0.72
C LYS A 11 2.58 -5.70 -1.89
N GLU A 12 2.98 -6.49 -2.90
CA GLU A 12 3.68 -5.95 -4.07
C GLU A 12 2.85 -4.92 -4.81
N HIS A 13 1.54 -5.13 -4.88
CA HIS A 13 0.63 -4.17 -5.49
C HIS A 13 0.63 -2.82 -4.74
N TYR A 14 0.51 -2.84 -3.42
CA TYR A 14 0.57 -1.60 -2.63
C TYR A 14 1.92 -0.89 -2.74
N GLU A 15 3.03 -1.63 -2.75
CA GLU A 15 4.38 -1.05 -2.89
C GLU A 15 4.56 -0.38 -4.25
N LYS A 16 4.18 -1.05 -5.36
CA LYS A 16 4.24 -0.47 -6.71
C LYS A 16 3.39 0.78 -6.83
N VAL A 17 2.16 0.75 -6.33
CA VAL A 17 1.27 1.92 -6.42
C VAL A 17 1.82 3.06 -5.56
N LEU A 18 2.35 2.79 -4.36
CA LEU A 18 3.03 3.82 -3.55
C LEU A 18 4.22 4.42 -4.29
N GLU A 19 5.04 3.63 -4.98
CA GLU A 19 6.16 4.13 -5.79
C GLU A 19 5.69 5.04 -6.94
N VAL A 20 4.64 4.64 -7.67
CA VAL A 20 4.02 5.47 -8.74
C VAL A 20 3.58 6.83 -8.20
N PHE A 21 3.06 6.89 -6.97
CA PHE A 21 2.65 8.13 -6.33
C PHE A 21 3.75 8.78 -5.47
N GLY A 22 5.01 8.35 -5.59
CA GLY A 22 6.14 8.95 -4.87
C GLY A 22 6.08 8.82 -3.35
N GLY A 23 5.42 7.77 -2.84
CA GLY A 23 5.17 7.55 -1.43
C GLY A 23 3.96 8.32 -0.87
N ASN A 24 3.17 9.00 -1.72
CA ASN A 24 1.99 9.73 -1.27
C ASN A 24 0.81 8.77 -0.98
N VAL A 25 0.70 8.34 0.27
CA VAL A 25 -0.37 7.46 0.77
C VAL A 25 -1.77 8.01 0.49
N THR A 26 -1.95 9.34 0.51
CA THR A 26 -3.26 9.95 0.24
C THR A 26 -3.65 9.81 -1.22
N SER A 27 -2.74 10.11 -2.14
CA SER A 27 -2.98 9.93 -3.58
C SER A 27 -3.15 8.46 -3.94
N THR A 28 -2.33 7.58 -3.37
CA THR A 28 -2.47 6.13 -3.52
C THR A 28 -3.84 5.63 -3.06
N ALA A 29 -4.26 5.99 -1.84
CA ALA A 29 -5.56 5.55 -1.31
C ALA A 29 -6.73 6.02 -2.18
N LYS A 30 -6.70 7.27 -2.66
CA LYS A 30 -7.68 7.81 -3.61
C LYS A 30 -7.70 7.02 -4.92
N SER A 31 -6.52 6.74 -5.50
CA SER A 31 -6.41 5.97 -6.75
C SER A 31 -6.88 4.53 -6.60
N MET A 32 -6.75 3.95 -5.41
CA MET A 32 -7.19 2.59 -5.10
C MET A 32 -8.67 2.53 -4.66
N GLY A 33 -9.36 3.67 -4.55
CA GLY A 33 -10.75 3.73 -4.11
C GLY A 33 -10.98 3.35 -2.64
N ILE A 34 -9.94 3.44 -1.80
CA ILE A 34 -10.00 3.09 -0.37
C ILE A 34 -9.78 4.31 0.52
N SER A 35 -10.23 4.21 1.77
CA SER A 35 -9.91 5.24 2.76
C SER A 35 -8.41 5.25 3.10
N ARG A 36 -7.88 6.43 3.44
CA ARG A 36 -6.50 6.56 3.96
C ARG A 36 -6.25 5.64 5.17
N SER A 37 -7.24 5.52 6.06
CA SER A 37 -7.16 4.64 7.24
C SER A 37 -7.02 3.16 6.85
N THR A 38 -7.72 2.73 5.79
CA THR A 38 -7.59 1.36 5.26
C THR A 38 -6.22 1.14 4.66
N MET A 39 -5.70 2.12 3.91
CA MET A 39 -4.34 2.06 3.37
C MET A 39 -3.29 1.93 4.48
N TYR A 40 -3.34 2.77 5.52
CA TYR A 40 -2.41 2.66 6.66
C TYR A 40 -2.52 1.32 7.39
N ARG A 41 -3.73 0.79 7.59
CA ARG A 41 -3.93 -0.53 8.19
C ARG A 41 -3.30 -1.63 7.33
N LYS A 42 -3.50 -1.59 6.01
CA LYS A 42 -2.90 -2.54 5.06
C LYS A 42 -1.38 -2.43 5.06
N MET A 43 -0.83 -1.22 4.98
CA MET A 43 0.61 -0.98 5.07
C MET A 43 1.19 -1.56 6.37
N LYS A 44 0.54 -1.33 7.52
CA LYS A 44 0.97 -1.89 8.81
C LYS A 44 0.95 -3.41 8.81
N ASN A 45 -0.12 -4.02 8.30
CA ASN A 45 -0.28 -5.48 8.26
C ASN A 45 0.75 -6.15 7.34
N HIS A 46 1.11 -5.50 6.23
CA HIS A 46 2.08 -6.01 5.26
C HIS A 46 3.53 -5.55 5.53
N GLY A 47 3.76 -4.76 6.58
CA GLY A 47 5.08 -4.23 6.93
C GLY A 47 5.65 -3.21 5.93
N ILE A 48 4.79 -2.55 5.16
CA ILE A 48 5.19 -1.54 4.17
C ILE A 48 5.62 -0.27 4.89
N LYS A 49 6.90 0.09 4.77
CA LYS A 49 7.47 1.30 5.38
C LYS A 49 7.21 2.51 4.50
N HIS A 50 6.88 3.64 5.12
CA HIS A 50 6.65 4.89 4.42
C HIS A 50 7.97 5.46 3.88
N ILE A 51 8.23 5.29 2.59
CA ILE A 51 9.35 5.93 1.91
C ILE A 51 8.82 7.27 1.38
N ARG A 52 8.85 8.31 2.21
CA ARG A 52 8.72 9.68 1.70
C ARG A 52 10.04 10.04 1.04
N LYS A 53 10.15 9.89 -0.28
CA LYS A 53 11.26 10.53 -1.00
C LYS A 53 11.00 12.04 -0.99
N LEU A 54 11.60 12.72 -0.02
CA LEU A 54 11.78 14.17 -0.10
C LEU A 54 12.72 14.42 -1.28
N LYS A 55 12.23 15.19 -2.26
CA LYS A 55 13.03 15.69 -3.37
C LYS A 55 13.98 16.77 -2.87
#